data_AF-A0A7M4DZG7-F1
#
_entry.id   AF-A0A7M4DZG7-F1
#
_cell.length_a   1.000
_cell.length_b   1.000
_cell.length_c   1.000
_cell.angle_alpha   90.00
_cell.angle_beta   90.00
_cell.angle_gamma   90.00
#
_symmetry.space_group_name_H-M   'P 1'
#
loop_
_entity.id
_entity.type
_entity.pdbx_description
1 polymer ?
#
loop_
_entity_poly.entity_id
_entity_poly.type
_entity_poly.pdbx_seq_one_letter_code
_entity_poly.pdbx_strand_id
1 'polypeptide(L)'
;SLFGLCLQRAGRSSARSPSTEGQAAHWNPPRCGVPDVPILPDGQNGRNRQKRFVLSGGRWDKTDLTYKIIRFPWQLVKSKVRRTVAEALKVWSDVTPLTFTEVQEGRADIVIDFTRYWHGDNLPFDGPGGILAHAFFPKTHREGDVHFDYDETWTIGNNLGTDLLQVAAHEFGHVLGLQHTAVSKSLMSPFYIFRYPLSLSEDDKQGIQYLYGKPELQPEPAPTPTPTPTPTAEPPQPDIETNEITNEESVQPDACDTDFDAVSTIRGELFFFKSRYVWRLRGGKLQAGYPALASRHWQGIPSSVDAAFEDPLGNIWFFQGPQYWIYDGERRVSGPAPIMELGLSTSPVQAALMWGTEKNKIYFFKGGNYWRFNPSARQVDNVYPRTVADWRGIPQEIDAAFQDESGFAYFLRGRHYWKFDPVQVKVLEGYPRQISQDFFSCTPSSNSFR
;
A
#
# COMPACT_ATOMS: atom_id res chain seq x y z
N SER A 1 73.84 -13.10 23.88
CA SER A 1 74.04 -12.01 24.85
C SER A 1 74.00 -10.66 24.16
N LEU A 2 73.77 -9.60 24.95
CA LEU A 2 73.82 -8.16 24.65
C LEU A 2 74.70 -7.68 23.48
N PHE A 3 74.13 -6.77 22.66
CA PHE A 3 74.59 -5.42 22.27
C PHE A 3 73.50 -4.85 21.32
N GLY A 4 73.00 -3.60 21.33
CA GLY A 4 73.31 -2.37 22.08
C GLY A 4 74.43 -1.55 21.43
N LEU A 5 74.42 -0.21 21.27
CA LEU A 5 73.51 0.93 21.59
C LEU A 5 74.10 2.16 20.79
N CYS A 6 73.45 3.28 20.40
CA CYS A 6 72.10 3.87 20.53
C CYS A 6 71.95 5.01 19.45
N LEU A 7 71.24 6.12 19.74
CA LEU A 7 71.12 7.41 18.99
C LEU A 7 70.26 7.43 17.70
N GLN A 8 69.46 8.49 17.40
CA GLN A 8 68.93 9.58 18.24
C GLN A 8 67.63 10.21 17.65
N ARG A 9 66.99 11.13 18.39
CA ARG A 9 65.67 11.74 18.08
C ARG A 9 65.72 12.90 17.07
N ALA A 10 64.64 13.07 16.29
CA ALA A 10 64.13 14.38 15.87
C ALA A 10 62.62 14.34 15.54
N GLY A 11 61.92 15.48 15.61
CA GLY A 11 60.63 15.72 14.92
C GLY A 11 59.35 15.13 15.52
N ARG A 12 58.66 15.86 16.42
CA ARG A 12 57.20 15.70 16.63
C ARG A 12 56.45 16.63 15.66
N SER A 13 55.44 16.11 14.96
CA SER A 13 54.32 16.90 14.43
C SER A 13 53.01 16.34 14.98
N SER A 14 52.09 17.23 15.40
CA SER A 14 50.89 16.87 16.15
C SER A 14 49.62 16.99 15.30
N ALA A 15 49.39 16.02 14.40
CA ALA A 15 48.12 15.86 13.72
C ALA A 15 47.13 15.12 14.62
N ARG A 16 46.37 15.87 15.44
CA ARG A 16 45.42 15.32 16.41
C ARG A 16 44.04 15.12 15.75
N SER A 17 43.85 14.01 15.06
CA SER A 17 42.53 13.61 14.54
C SER A 17 41.56 13.36 15.70
N PRO A 18 40.39 14.04 15.76
CA PRO A 18 39.40 13.76 16.79
C PRO A 18 38.67 12.44 16.47
N SER A 19 38.82 11.45 17.35
CA SER A 19 37.92 10.31 17.41
C SER A 19 36.58 10.75 18.00
N THR A 20 35.58 10.98 17.15
CA THR A 20 34.17 11.04 17.56
C THR A 20 33.41 9.97 16.81
N GLU A 21 33.17 8.85 17.48
CA GLU A 21 32.34 7.75 16.99
C GLU A 21 30.90 8.21 16.94
N GLY A 22 30.50 8.79 15.80
CA GLY A 22 29.09 8.84 15.44
C GLY A 22 28.64 7.40 15.23
N GLN A 23 27.95 6.83 16.23
CA GLN A 23 27.31 5.53 16.09
C GLN A 23 26.27 5.64 14.97
N ALA A 24 26.64 5.16 13.78
CA ALA A 24 25.69 4.95 12.70
C ALA A 24 24.70 3.90 13.19
N ALA A 25 23.46 4.35 13.49
CA ALA A 25 22.38 3.45 13.86
C ALA A 25 22.28 2.35 12.79
N HIS A 26 22.51 1.10 13.20
CA HIS A 26 22.55 -0.02 12.28
C HIS A 26 21.13 -0.29 11.79
N TRP A 27 20.78 0.30 10.64
CA TRP A 27 19.49 0.13 9.99
C TRP A 27 19.31 -1.33 9.56
N ASN A 28 18.75 -2.14 10.46
CA ASN A 28 18.29 -3.48 10.18
C ASN A 28 16.79 -3.41 9.83
N PRO A 29 16.41 -3.36 8.53
CA PRO A 29 15.01 -3.30 8.14
C PRO A 29 14.28 -4.59 8.55
N PRO A 30 13.01 -4.52 9.01
CA PRO A 30 12.28 -5.70 9.48
C PRO A 30 12.24 -6.82 8.44
N ARG A 31 12.41 -8.06 8.89
CA ARG A 31 12.63 -9.21 8.02
C ARG A 31 12.03 -10.51 8.58
N CYS A 32 11.96 -11.52 7.71
CA CYS A 32 11.81 -12.91 8.10
C CYS A 32 13.10 -13.41 8.80
N GLY A 33 12.94 -14.21 9.86
CA GLY A 33 14.02 -14.82 10.64
C GLY A 33 14.64 -16.06 10.03
N VAL A 34 14.03 -16.62 8.98
CA VAL A 34 14.64 -17.71 8.21
C VAL A 34 15.97 -17.22 7.61
N PRO A 35 17.07 -18.01 7.69
CA PRO A 35 18.35 -17.60 7.14
C PRO A 35 18.36 -17.45 5.62
N ASP A 36 18.97 -16.36 5.13
CA ASP A 36 19.40 -16.25 3.74
C ASP A 36 20.49 -17.31 3.48
N VAL A 37 20.29 -18.20 2.51
CA VAL A 37 21.17 -19.38 2.33
C VAL A 37 22.61 -18.96 1.97
N PRO A 38 23.67 -19.58 2.54
CA PRO A 38 25.02 -19.06 2.44
C PRO A 38 25.60 -19.01 1.02
N ILE A 39 26.54 -18.07 0.84
CA ILE A 39 27.58 -18.18 -0.18
C ILE A 39 28.31 -19.52 0.04
N LEU A 40 28.24 -20.42 -0.94
CA LEU A 40 29.05 -21.65 -0.92
C LEU A 40 30.54 -21.28 -0.91
N PRO A 41 31.35 -21.81 0.02
CA PRO A 41 32.79 -21.77 -0.09
C PRO A 41 33.27 -22.40 -1.41
N ASP A 42 34.42 -21.94 -1.89
CA ASP A 42 34.95 -22.27 -3.21
C ASP A 42 35.14 -23.79 -3.43
N GLY A 43 35.01 -24.23 -4.69
CA GLY A 43 35.46 -25.55 -5.13
C GLY A 43 34.39 -26.61 -5.44
N GLN A 44 33.50 -26.36 -6.40
CA GLN A 44 33.11 -27.44 -7.33
C GLN A 44 32.59 -26.96 -8.70
N ASN A 45 33.22 -27.46 -9.77
CA ASN A 45 32.87 -27.12 -11.15
C ASN A 45 31.57 -27.80 -11.59
N GLY A 46 30.49 -27.02 -11.75
CA GLY A 46 29.22 -27.51 -12.26
C GLY A 46 28.56 -26.51 -13.21
N ARG A 47 28.68 -26.73 -14.53
CA ARG A 47 27.93 -25.96 -15.54
C ARG A 47 26.44 -26.31 -15.48
N ASN A 48 25.69 -25.60 -14.64
CA ASN A 48 24.23 -25.65 -14.62
C ASN A 48 23.65 -24.23 -14.71
N ARG A 49 22.49 -24.09 -15.37
CA ARG A 49 21.75 -22.82 -15.43
C ARG A 49 21.41 -22.39 -14.00
N GLN A 50 21.72 -21.14 -13.64
CA GLN A 50 21.12 -20.50 -12.47
C GLN A 50 19.59 -20.53 -12.66
N LYS A 51 18.90 -21.26 -11.78
CA LYS A 51 17.44 -21.17 -11.63
C LYS A 51 17.12 -19.82 -10.98
N ARG A 52 15.95 -19.25 -11.29
CA ARG A 52 15.57 -17.90 -10.82
C ARG A 52 15.07 -17.91 -9.38
N PHE A 53 14.28 -18.92 -9.03
CA PHE A 53 13.80 -19.20 -7.68
C PHE A 53 14.75 -20.12 -6.90
N VAL A 54 14.73 -19.99 -5.57
CA VAL A 54 15.52 -20.80 -4.62
C VAL A 54 14.58 -21.73 -3.83
N LEU A 55 15.01 -22.96 -3.55
CA LEU A 55 14.22 -23.99 -2.85
C LEU A 55 15.02 -24.56 -1.69
N SER A 56 14.36 -24.82 -0.55
CA SER A 56 15.00 -25.41 0.63
C SER A 56 14.61 -26.87 0.82
N GLY A 57 15.33 -27.77 0.14
CA GLY A 57 15.41 -29.20 0.44
C GLY A 57 14.19 -30.09 0.18
N GLY A 58 12.95 -29.59 0.25
CA GLY A 58 11.76 -30.43 0.29
C GLY A 58 10.47 -29.80 -0.22
N ARG A 59 9.40 -30.62 -0.19
CA ARG A 59 7.99 -30.27 -0.38
C ARG A 59 7.14 -31.20 0.48
N TRP A 60 5.88 -30.86 0.74
CA TRP A 60 4.90 -31.81 1.26
C TRP A 60 4.63 -32.91 0.22
N ASP A 61 4.53 -34.17 0.66
CA ASP A 61 4.25 -35.30 -0.23
C ASP A 61 2.77 -35.41 -0.61
N LYS A 62 1.88 -34.81 0.19
CA LYS A 62 0.43 -34.63 -0.06
C LYS A 62 0.10 -33.18 -0.39
N THR A 63 -1.08 -32.94 -0.97
CA THR A 63 -1.58 -31.59 -1.33
C THR A 63 -2.67 -31.06 -0.41
N ASP A 64 -3.40 -31.91 0.30
CA ASP A 64 -4.38 -31.48 1.31
C ASP A 64 -3.72 -31.33 2.68
N LEU A 65 -3.63 -30.09 3.15
CA LEU A 65 -2.88 -29.68 4.33
C LEU A 65 -3.84 -29.11 5.39
N THR A 66 -3.71 -29.61 6.61
CA THR A 66 -4.46 -29.10 7.77
C THR A 66 -3.63 -28.06 8.51
N TYR A 67 -4.27 -26.99 8.98
CA TYR A 67 -3.60 -25.96 9.79
C TYR A 67 -4.34 -25.68 11.09
N LYS A 68 -3.62 -25.21 12.12
CA LYS A 68 -4.21 -24.75 13.39
C LYS A 68 -3.48 -23.55 13.97
N ILE A 69 -4.21 -22.71 14.70
CA ILE A 69 -3.69 -21.51 15.37
C ILE A 69 -3.70 -21.73 16.88
N ILE A 70 -2.52 -21.74 17.51
CA ILE A 70 -2.32 -22.07 18.93
C ILE A 70 -2.56 -20.83 19.82
N ARG A 71 -1.80 -19.76 19.61
CA ARG A 71 -2.01 -18.44 20.23
C ARG A 71 -2.45 -17.41 19.19
N PHE A 72 -3.01 -16.30 19.68
CA PHE A 72 -3.49 -15.18 18.87
C PHE A 72 -2.87 -13.88 19.41
N PRO A 73 -2.48 -12.92 18.55
CA PRO A 73 -1.94 -11.63 18.99
C PRO A 73 -3.04 -10.80 19.66
N TRP A 74 -2.69 -10.11 20.75
CA TRP A 74 -3.66 -9.41 21.60
C TRP A 74 -4.32 -8.19 20.93
N GLN A 75 -3.66 -7.59 19.93
CA GLN A 75 -4.17 -6.42 19.21
C GLN A 75 -5.33 -6.76 18.26
N LEU A 76 -5.51 -8.03 17.89
CA LEU A 76 -6.40 -8.45 16.80
C LEU A 76 -7.51 -9.41 17.26
N VAL A 77 -8.72 -9.17 16.76
CA VAL A 77 -9.88 -10.04 17.00
C VAL A 77 -9.64 -11.41 16.34
N LYS A 78 -9.77 -12.50 17.10
CA LYS A 78 -9.45 -13.88 16.64
C LYS A 78 -10.11 -14.28 15.32
N SER A 79 -11.33 -13.81 15.04
CA SER A 79 -12.03 -14.07 13.77
C SER A 79 -11.41 -13.35 12.57
N LYS A 80 -10.82 -12.16 12.76
CA LYS A 80 -10.02 -11.48 11.73
C LYS A 80 -8.71 -12.23 11.49
N VAL A 81 -8.01 -12.65 12.55
CA VAL A 81 -6.77 -13.45 12.46
C VAL A 81 -7.00 -14.74 11.66
N ARG A 82 -8.05 -15.52 11.97
CA ARG A 82 -8.43 -16.71 11.19
C ARG A 82 -8.67 -16.41 9.72
N ARG A 83 -9.44 -15.36 9.41
CA ARG A 83 -9.71 -14.95 8.03
C ARG A 83 -8.42 -14.59 7.28
N THR A 84 -7.54 -13.82 7.91
CA THR A 84 -6.26 -13.41 7.31
C THR A 84 -5.28 -14.56 7.14
N VAL A 85 -5.27 -15.55 8.04
CA VAL A 85 -4.51 -16.80 7.86
C VAL A 85 -5.06 -17.61 6.67
N ALA A 86 -6.39 -17.77 6.58
CA ALA A 86 -7.01 -18.45 5.45
C ALA A 86 -6.76 -17.72 4.12
N GLU A 87 -6.80 -16.38 4.10
CA GLU A 87 -6.47 -15.53 2.95
C GLU A 87 -5.00 -15.69 2.52
N ALA A 88 -4.06 -15.69 3.48
CA ALA A 88 -2.63 -15.91 3.23
C ALA A 88 -2.31 -17.31 2.70
N LEU A 89 -3.06 -18.35 3.12
CA LEU A 89 -2.96 -19.70 2.57
C LEU A 89 -3.61 -19.80 1.17
N LYS A 90 -4.76 -19.14 0.98
CA LYS A 90 -5.50 -19.11 -0.30
C LYS A 90 -4.63 -18.61 -1.46
N VAL A 91 -3.74 -17.65 -1.19
CA VAL A 91 -2.79 -17.10 -2.16
C VAL A 91 -1.90 -18.16 -2.81
N TRP A 92 -1.58 -19.24 -2.09
CA TRP A 92 -0.82 -20.37 -2.61
C TRP A 92 -1.70 -21.44 -3.28
N SER A 93 -2.92 -21.69 -2.77
CA SER A 93 -3.87 -22.60 -3.44
C SER A 93 -4.39 -22.05 -4.77
N ASP A 94 -4.55 -20.73 -4.90
CA ASP A 94 -4.99 -20.08 -6.14
C ASP A 94 -4.02 -20.30 -7.32
N VAL A 95 -2.80 -20.77 -7.05
CA VAL A 95 -1.76 -21.06 -8.06
C VAL A 95 -1.21 -22.49 -8.01
N THR A 96 -1.81 -23.41 -7.24
CA THR A 96 -1.40 -24.83 -7.13
C THR A 96 -2.60 -25.79 -6.94
N PRO A 97 -2.40 -27.12 -6.91
CA PRO A 97 -3.40 -28.09 -6.43
C PRO A 97 -3.52 -28.20 -4.89
N LEU A 98 -2.96 -27.27 -4.11
CA LEU A 98 -2.98 -27.34 -2.64
C LEU A 98 -4.35 -26.97 -2.06
N THR A 99 -4.78 -27.67 -1.02
CA THR A 99 -5.96 -27.33 -0.21
C THR A 99 -5.58 -27.15 1.25
N PHE A 100 -6.29 -26.25 1.94
CA PHE A 100 -5.98 -25.86 3.32
C PHE A 100 -7.22 -25.88 4.21
N THR A 101 -7.19 -26.67 5.29
CA THR A 101 -8.34 -26.87 6.19
C THR A 101 -7.98 -26.51 7.65
N GLU A 102 -8.72 -25.62 8.29
CA GLU A 102 -8.50 -25.29 9.71
C GLU A 102 -9.04 -26.40 10.63
N VAL A 103 -8.18 -26.93 11.52
CA VAL A 103 -8.57 -27.88 12.57
C VAL A 103 -8.42 -27.24 13.95
N GLN A 104 -9.42 -27.39 14.81
CA GLN A 104 -9.41 -26.79 16.15
C GLN A 104 -8.70 -27.67 17.20
N GLU A 105 -8.66 -28.98 16.97
CA GLU A 105 -8.13 -29.97 17.91
C GLU A 105 -7.24 -31.00 17.19
N GLY A 106 -6.43 -31.74 17.96
CA GLY A 106 -5.56 -32.81 17.44
C GLY A 106 -4.25 -32.33 16.82
N ARG A 107 -3.74 -33.09 15.85
CA ARG A 107 -2.56 -32.74 15.05
C ARG A 107 -3.01 -32.04 13.77
N ALA A 108 -2.19 -31.08 13.33
CA ALA A 108 -2.30 -30.42 12.03
C ALA A 108 -0.94 -30.55 11.33
N ASP A 109 -0.91 -30.37 10.01
CA ASP A 109 0.33 -30.33 9.23
C ASP A 109 1.06 -28.98 9.38
N ILE A 110 0.31 -27.89 9.54
CA ILE A 110 0.81 -26.53 9.74
C ILE A 110 0.38 -26.03 11.13
N VAL A 111 1.33 -25.58 11.95
CA VAL A 111 1.09 -25.13 13.33
C VAL A 111 1.50 -23.66 13.45
N ILE A 112 0.51 -22.78 13.56
CA ILE A 112 0.70 -21.33 13.65
C ILE A 112 0.68 -20.93 15.13
N ASP A 113 1.71 -20.24 15.58
CA ASP A 113 1.79 -19.74 16.96
C ASP A 113 2.32 -18.31 17.03
N PHE A 114 1.80 -17.53 17.98
CA PHE A 114 2.25 -16.16 18.25
C PHE A 114 2.96 -16.15 19.60
N THR A 115 4.25 -15.81 19.61
CA THR A 115 5.13 -16.03 20.76
C THR A 115 6.25 -15.00 20.84
N ARG A 116 6.99 -14.93 21.95
CA ARG A 116 7.96 -13.85 22.24
C ARG A 116 9.35 -14.41 22.51
N TYR A 117 10.39 -13.65 22.20
CA TYR A 117 11.78 -13.91 22.58
C TYR A 117 12.19 -15.39 22.37
N TRP A 118 12.72 -16.07 23.40
CA TRP A 118 12.95 -17.51 23.35
C TRP A 118 11.62 -18.29 23.46
N HIS A 119 11.38 -19.22 22.53
CA HIS A 119 10.07 -19.88 22.42
C HIS A 119 10.10 -21.36 21.96
N GLY A 120 11.20 -22.08 22.22
CA GLY A 120 11.26 -23.54 22.02
C GLY A 120 12.00 -24.01 20.76
N ASP A 121 12.45 -23.10 19.91
CA ASP A 121 13.52 -23.36 18.94
C ASP A 121 14.80 -22.57 19.32
N ASN A 122 15.80 -22.66 18.45
CA ASN A 122 17.04 -21.91 18.53
C ASN A 122 17.00 -20.61 17.69
N LEU A 123 15.80 -20.08 17.41
CA LEU A 123 15.56 -18.86 16.62
C LEU A 123 14.78 -17.83 17.47
N PRO A 124 15.36 -17.32 18.59
CA PRO A 124 14.65 -16.37 19.44
C PRO A 124 14.36 -15.06 18.71
N PHE A 125 13.17 -14.50 18.89
CA PHE A 125 12.82 -13.16 18.42
C PHE A 125 13.51 -12.07 19.26
N ASP A 126 13.66 -10.87 18.68
CA ASP A 126 14.30 -9.71 19.30
C ASP A 126 13.31 -8.67 19.85
N GLY A 127 12.00 -8.85 19.65
CA GLY A 127 10.96 -7.90 20.04
C GLY A 127 10.66 -6.88 18.93
N PRO A 128 10.01 -5.74 19.24
CA PRO A 128 9.43 -4.86 18.21
C PRO A 128 10.45 -4.36 17.16
N GLY A 129 10.23 -4.74 15.90
CA GLY A 129 11.12 -4.53 14.77
C GLY A 129 11.73 -5.85 14.27
N GLY A 130 13.02 -5.80 13.89
CA GLY A 130 13.86 -7.00 13.79
C GLY A 130 13.29 -8.18 12.99
N ILE A 131 13.09 -9.30 13.69
CA ILE A 131 12.56 -10.56 13.18
C ILE A 131 11.05 -10.63 13.43
N LEU A 132 10.26 -10.49 12.36
CA LEU A 132 8.79 -10.45 12.43
C LEU A 132 8.17 -11.84 12.65
N ALA A 133 8.77 -12.86 12.05
CA ALA A 133 8.30 -14.24 12.03
C ALA A 133 9.39 -15.18 11.47
N HIS A 134 9.19 -16.50 11.61
CA HIS A 134 9.88 -17.53 10.84
C HIS A 134 9.05 -18.81 10.71
N ALA A 135 9.39 -19.64 9.73
CA ALA A 135 8.75 -20.93 9.48
C ALA A 135 9.74 -22.06 9.17
N PHE A 136 9.31 -23.28 9.44
CA PHE A 136 10.11 -24.49 9.26
C PHE A 136 9.69 -25.31 8.01
N PHE A 137 10.65 -25.53 7.13
CA PHE A 137 10.49 -26.20 5.84
C PHE A 137 10.00 -27.65 5.93
N PRO A 138 9.35 -28.19 4.88
CA PRO A 138 9.03 -29.60 4.75
C PRO A 138 10.27 -30.48 4.91
N LYS A 139 10.07 -31.67 5.49
CA LYS A 139 11.11 -32.70 5.73
C LYS A 139 12.23 -32.24 6.68
N THR A 140 11.95 -31.25 7.53
CA THR A 140 12.78 -30.87 8.69
C THR A 140 12.17 -31.41 9.98
N HIS A 141 12.91 -31.39 11.09
CA HIS A 141 12.42 -31.91 12.38
C HIS A 141 11.20 -31.16 12.95
N ARG A 142 10.97 -29.92 12.52
CA ARG A 142 9.84 -29.06 12.93
C ARG A 142 8.94 -28.69 11.74
N GLU A 143 8.86 -29.55 10.71
CA GLU A 143 8.14 -29.23 9.47
C GLU A 143 6.71 -28.71 9.72
N GLY A 144 6.39 -27.56 9.12
CA GLY A 144 5.07 -26.92 9.23
C GLY A 144 4.85 -26.03 10.47
N ASP A 145 5.79 -25.97 11.41
CA ASP A 145 5.75 -24.96 12.48
C ASP A 145 5.98 -23.55 11.88
N VAL A 146 5.15 -22.59 12.29
CA VAL A 146 5.24 -21.16 11.94
C VAL A 146 5.09 -20.33 13.22
N HIS A 147 6.07 -19.48 13.49
CA HIS A 147 6.04 -18.58 14.63
C HIS A 147 6.03 -17.12 14.15
N PHE A 148 5.18 -16.32 14.78
CA PHE A 148 5.10 -14.87 14.61
C PHE A 148 5.51 -14.19 15.92
N ASP A 149 6.31 -13.11 15.88
CA ASP A 149 6.62 -12.39 17.13
C ASP A 149 5.34 -11.71 17.66
N TYR A 150 4.92 -12.08 18.85
CA TYR A 150 3.74 -11.52 19.52
C TYR A 150 3.96 -10.06 19.96
N ASP A 151 5.21 -9.62 20.11
CA ASP A 151 5.54 -8.22 20.44
C ASP A 151 5.48 -7.26 19.25
N GLU A 152 5.31 -7.78 18.03
CA GLU A 152 4.99 -6.96 16.86
C GLU A 152 3.62 -6.27 16.95
N THR A 153 3.53 -5.09 16.33
CA THR A 153 2.27 -4.34 16.23
C THR A 153 1.45 -4.86 15.04
N TRP A 154 0.81 -6.02 15.21
CA TRP A 154 0.07 -6.68 14.15
C TRP A 154 -1.13 -5.87 13.63
N THR A 155 -1.14 -5.64 12.32
CA THR A 155 -2.22 -5.00 11.57
C THR A 155 -2.74 -5.92 10.46
N ILE A 156 -3.87 -5.55 9.83
CA ILE A 156 -4.48 -6.28 8.71
C ILE A 156 -4.92 -5.29 7.63
N GLY A 157 -4.51 -5.50 6.39
CA GLY A 157 -4.85 -4.69 5.22
C GLY A 157 -4.25 -3.29 5.22
N ASN A 158 -3.33 -3.01 6.14
CA ASN A 158 -2.74 -1.68 6.36
C ASN A 158 -1.37 -1.78 7.03
N ASN A 159 -0.59 -0.70 6.94
CA ASN A 159 0.78 -0.57 7.43
C ASN A 159 0.93 0.44 8.59
N LEU A 160 -0.08 0.54 9.45
CA LEU A 160 0.08 1.25 10.73
C LEU A 160 1.00 0.46 11.69
N GLY A 161 1.25 -0.82 11.39
CA GLY A 161 2.27 -1.68 11.96
C GLY A 161 2.65 -2.77 10.95
N THR A 162 2.87 -3.99 11.45
CA THR A 162 3.24 -5.15 10.63
C THR A 162 2.02 -5.91 10.15
N ASP A 163 1.84 -5.98 8.83
CA ASP A 163 0.65 -6.55 8.20
C ASP A 163 0.68 -8.08 8.21
N LEU A 164 -0.22 -8.67 8.98
CA LEU A 164 -0.28 -10.12 9.19
C LEU A 164 -0.51 -10.90 7.90
N LEU A 165 -1.30 -10.37 6.96
CA LEU A 165 -1.56 -11.03 5.67
C LEU A 165 -0.27 -11.31 4.90
N GLN A 166 0.63 -10.34 4.88
CA GLN A 166 1.88 -10.43 4.13
C GLN A 166 2.93 -11.29 4.80
N VAL A 167 3.14 -11.12 6.11
CA VAL A 167 4.09 -11.96 6.84
C VAL A 167 3.61 -13.41 6.82
N ALA A 168 2.32 -13.68 7.05
CA ALA A 168 1.80 -15.03 6.98
C ALA A 168 1.92 -15.64 5.57
N ALA A 169 1.61 -14.88 4.51
CA ALA A 169 1.76 -15.39 3.14
C ALA A 169 3.23 -15.68 2.79
N HIS A 170 4.19 -14.88 3.28
CA HIS A 170 5.63 -15.14 3.16
C HIS A 170 6.03 -16.42 3.90
N GLU A 171 5.72 -16.53 5.20
CA GLU A 171 6.07 -17.70 6.00
C GLU A 171 5.44 -18.99 5.46
N PHE A 172 4.21 -18.93 4.93
CA PHE A 172 3.60 -20.09 4.28
C PHE A 172 4.32 -20.51 2.99
N GLY A 173 5.02 -19.60 2.31
CA GLY A 173 5.93 -19.98 1.22
C GLY A 173 7.09 -20.86 1.72
N HIS A 174 7.66 -20.55 2.89
CA HIS A 174 8.68 -21.40 3.54
C HIS A 174 8.10 -22.75 4.00
N VAL A 175 6.92 -22.75 4.64
CA VAL A 175 6.19 -24.00 4.99
C VAL A 175 5.96 -24.87 3.76
N LEU A 176 5.80 -24.28 2.57
CA LEU A 176 5.58 -25.02 1.34
C LEU A 176 6.89 -25.38 0.60
N GLY A 177 8.06 -24.92 1.05
CA GLY A 177 9.39 -25.32 0.52
C GLY A 177 10.16 -24.23 -0.25
N LEU A 178 9.60 -23.02 -0.40
CA LEU A 178 10.25 -21.89 -1.08
C LEU A 178 11.27 -21.21 -0.17
N GLN A 179 12.50 -21.04 -0.63
CA GLN A 179 13.51 -20.26 0.10
C GLN A 179 13.43 -18.78 -0.30
N HIS A 180 14.04 -17.89 0.50
CA HIS A 180 14.24 -16.50 0.13
C HIS A 180 14.87 -16.32 -1.25
N THR A 181 14.37 -15.32 -1.98
CA THR A 181 14.87 -14.93 -3.30
C THR A 181 15.33 -13.47 -3.29
N ALA A 182 16.37 -13.18 -4.08
CA ALA A 182 16.85 -11.82 -4.31
C ALA A 182 16.04 -11.07 -5.38
N VAL A 183 15.01 -11.69 -5.95
CA VAL A 183 14.13 -11.07 -6.96
C VAL A 183 13.36 -9.91 -6.34
N SER A 184 13.73 -8.68 -6.72
CA SER A 184 13.01 -7.48 -6.31
C SER A 184 11.53 -7.61 -6.65
N LYS A 185 10.70 -7.42 -5.62
CA LYS A 185 9.23 -7.53 -5.64
C LYS A 185 8.61 -8.93 -5.65
N SER A 186 9.38 -9.99 -5.43
CA SER A 186 8.84 -11.27 -4.94
C SER A 186 8.20 -11.12 -3.55
N LEU A 187 7.24 -12.00 -3.23
CA LEU A 187 6.73 -12.17 -1.86
C LEU A 187 7.81 -12.81 -0.96
N MET A 188 8.52 -13.84 -1.46
CA MET A 188 9.64 -14.50 -0.80
C MET A 188 10.95 -13.67 -0.73
N SER A 189 10.86 -12.34 -0.82
CA SER A 189 11.98 -11.43 -0.53
C SER A 189 12.14 -11.31 1.00
N PRO A 190 13.36 -11.49 1.58
CA PRO A 190 13.53 -11.64 3.03
C PRO A 190 13.13 -10.42 3.87
N PHE A 191 13.19 -9.22 3.28
CA PHE A 191 12.82 -7.97 3.94
C PHE A 191 11.35 -7.61 3.73
N TYR A 192 10.66 -7.24 4.80
CA TYR A 192 9.24 -6.88 4.78
C TYR A 192 9.01 -5.56 4.02
N ILE A 193 8.16 -5.62 3.00
CA ILE A 193 7.79 -4.48 2.15
C ILE A 193 6.28 -4.51 1.96
N PHE A 194 5.56 -3.62 2.65
CA PHE A 194 4.09 -3.57 2.59
C PHE A 194 3.56 -3.40 1.15
N ARG A 195 2.66 -4.30 0.76
CA ARG A 195 1.98 -4.42 -0.53
C ARG A 195 0.50 -4.69 -0.28
N TYR A 196 -0.35 -3.85 -0.85
CA TYR A 196 -1.76 -4.14 -0.99
C TYR A 196 -2.19 -3.79 -2.43
N PRO A 197 -3.02 -4.62 -3.10
CA PRO A 197 -3.34 -5.99 -2.72
C PRO A 197 -2.06 -6.85 -2.70
N LEU A 198 -2.08 -7.92 -1.91
CA LEU A 198 -1.03 -8.94 -1.97
C LEU A 198 -1.04 -9.58 -3.37
N SER A 199 0.14 -9.82 -3.94
CA SER A 199 0.26 -10.54 -5.21
C SER A 199 1.57 -11.32 -5.28
N LEU A 200 1.49 -12.56 -5.75
CA LEU A 200 2.66 -13.37 -6.07
C LEU A 200 3.33 -12.85 -7.34
N SER A 201 4.66 -12.70 -7.29
CA SER A 201 5.47 -12.46 -8.50
C SER A 201 5.57 -13.74 -9.34
N GLU A 202 6.06 -13.60 -10.56
CA GLU A 202 6.32 -14.75 -11.42
C GLU A 202 7.43 -15.66 -10.89
N ASP A 203 8.32 -15.20 -10.00
CA ASP A 203 9.33 -16.05 -9.35
C ASP A 203 8.69 -16.93 -8.27
N ASP A 204 7.80 -16.34 -7.45
CA ASP A 204 7.03 -17.07 -6.42
C ASP A 204 6.14 -18.14 -7.07
N LYS A 205 5.43 -17.78 -8.15
CA LYS A 205 4.60 -18.72 -8.94
C LYS A 205 5.42 -19.83 -9.57
N GLN A 206 6.57 -19.52 -10.17
CA GLN A 206 7.44 -20.55 -10.77
C GLN A 206 8.04 -21.48 -9.72
N GLY A 207 8.42 -20.96 -8.55
CA GLY A 207 8.88 -21.77 -7.42
C GLY A 207 7.80 -22.72 -6.92
N ILE A 208 6.60 -22.22 -6.61
CA ILE A 208 5.54 -23.05 -6.01
C ILE A 208 4.99 -24.08 -7.01
N GLN A 209 4.84 -23.70 -8.29
CA GLN A 209 4.38 -24.61 -9.34
C GLN A 209 5.43 -25.64 -9.75
N TYR A 210 6.72 -25.39 -9.49
CA TYR A 210 7.77 -26.40 -9.63
C TYR A 210 7.69 -27.48 -8.53
N LEU A 211 7.19 -27.13 -7.34
CA LEU A 211 7.00 -28.08 -6.24
C LEU A 211 5.68 -28.88 -6.34
N TYR A 212 4.56 -28.21 -6.64
CA TYR A 212 3.21 -28.81 -6.55
C TYR A 212 2.45 -28.88 -7.87
N GLY A 213 2.97 -28.32 -8.96
CA GLY A 213 2.25 -28.18 -10.22
C GLY A 213 1.32 -26.96 -10.27
N LYS A 214 0.58 -26.84 -11.37
CA LYS A 214 -0.46 -25.82 -11.57
C LYS A 214 -1.82 -26.32 -11.09
N PRO A 215 -2.80 -25.44 -10.78
CA PRO A 215 -4.17 -25.87 -10.53
C PRO A 215 -4.68 -26.68 -11.72
N GLU A 216 -5.34 -27.81 -11.45
CA GLU A 216 -5.98 -28.60 -12.48
C GLU A 216 -7.27 -27.90 -12.90
N LEU A 217 -7.31 -27.40 -14.14
CA LEU A 217 -8.49 -26.76 -14.70
C LEU A 217 -9.59 -27.82 -14.84
N GLN A 218 -10.58 -27.78 -13.95
CA GLN A 218 -11.80 -28.56 -14.14
C GLN A 218 -12.43 -28.14 -15.48
N PRO A 219 -12.77 -29.09 -16.37
CA PRO A 219 -13.32 -28.76 -17.68
C PRO A 219 -14.68 -28.09 -17.51
N GLU A 220 -14.82 -26.93 -18.15
CA GLU A 220 -16.07 -26.17 -18.22
C GLU A 220 -17.21 -27.08 -18.75
N PRO A 221 -18.34 -27.21 -18.03
CA PRO A 221 -19.43 -28.08 -18.48
C PRO A 221 -20.05 -27.51 -19.75
N ALA A 222 -20.10 -28.35 -20.80
CA ALA A 222 -20.47 -27.93 -22.14
C ALA A 222 -21.88 -27.29 -22.22
N PRO A 223 -22.09 -26.29 -23.11
CA PRO A 223 -23.36 -25.59 -23.20
C PRO A 223 -24.48 -26.50 -23.74
N THR A 224 -25.46 -26.80 -22.88
CA THR A 224 -26.69 -27.51 -23.24
C THR A 224 -27.61 -26.59 -24.08
N PRO A 225 -28.19 -27.06 -25.20
CA PRO A 225 -28.98 -26.21 -26.10
C PRO A 225 -30.35 -25.81 -25.53
N THR A 226 -30.72 -24.54 -25.75
CA THR A 226 -31.98 -23.92 -25.32
C THR A 226 -33.19 -24.37 -26.17
N PRO A 227 -34.33 -24.77 -25.56
CA PRO A 227 -35.63 -24.77 -26.21
C PRO A 227 -36.33 -23.40 -26.07
N THR A 228 -36.85 -22.86 -27.16
CA THR A 228 -37.68 -21.63 -27.24
C THR A 228 -39.15 -21.89 -26.80
N PRO A 229 -40.00 -20.85 -26.58
CA PRO A 229 -40.89 -20.82 -25.41
C PRO A 229 -42.41 -20.81 -25.76
N THR A 230 -43.22 -20.04 -25.01
CA THR A 230 -44.65 -19.65 -25.24
C THR A 230 -45.69 -20.62 -24.63
N PRO A 231 -46.85 -20.16 -24.10
CA PRO A 231 -47.05 -19.11 -23.08
C PRO A 231 -48.10 -19.49 -21.98
N THR A 232 -48.29 -18.65 -20.94
CA THR A 232 -49.57 -18.17 -20.34
C THR A 232 -49.24 -17.35 -19.07
N ALA A 233 -50.13 -16.45 -18.61
CA ALA A 233 -49.78 -15.34 -17.70
C ALA A 233 -50.54 -15.30 -16.35
N GLU A 234 -49.91 -14.66 -15.36
CA GLU A 234 -50.46 -13.93 -14.18
C GLU A 234 -51.42 -14.63 -13.18
N PRO A 235 -51.68 -14.06 -11.97
CA PRO A 235 -51.02 -12.94 -11.23
C PRO A 235 -50.46 -13.45 -9.85
N PRO A 236 -50.15 -12.66 -8.79
CA PRO A 236 -50.15 -11.19 -8.60
C PRO A 236 -48.83 -10.59 -8.03
N GLN A 237 -48.93 -9.39 -7.44
CA GLN A 237 -47.85 -8.49 -7.00
C GLN A 237 -47.23 -8.80 -5.60
N PRO A 238 -46.17 -8.07 -5.14
CA PRO A 238 -45.15 -8.63 -4.25
C PRO A 238 -45.22 -8.20 -2.78
N ASP A 239 -44.67 -9.05 -1.92
CA ASP A 239 -44.30 -8.74 -0.52
C ASP A 239 -42.78 -8.51 -0.40
N ILE A 240 -42.37 -7.56 0.46
CA ILE A 240 -41.00 -7.06 0.55
C ILE A 240 -40.22 -7.74 1.70
N GLU A 241 -39.13 -8.43 1.39
CA GLU A 241 -37.97 -8.60 2.30
C GLU A 241 -36.64 -8.57 1.53
N THR A 242 -36.29 -7.42 0.96
CA THR A 242 -34.96 -7.17 0.37
C THR A 242 -33.89 -6.98 1.46
N ASN A 243 -33.42 -8.08 2.05
CA ASN A 243 -32.16 -8.11 2.79
C ASN A 243 -30.98 -8.13 1.80
N GLU A 244 -30.81 -7.03 1.05
CA GLU A 244 -29.62 -6.79 0.23
C GLU A 244 -28.41 -6.51 1.12
N ILE A 245 -27.74 -7.59 1.57
CA ILE A 245 -26.34 -7.51 1.95
C ILE A 245 -25.54 -7.44 0.64
N THR A 246 -25.32 -6.22 0.16
CA THR A 246 -24.48 -5.98 -1.02
C THR A 246 -23.04 -6.41 -0.71
N ASN A 247 -22.54 -7.40 -1.47
CA ASN A 247 -21.12 -7.73 -1.49
C ASN A 247 -20.36 -6.61 -2.23
N GLU A 248 -20.06 -5.52 -1.52
CA GLU A 248 -19.16 -4.43 -1.93
C GLU A 248 -17.68 -4.90 -1.99
N GLU A 249 -17.43 -6.04 -2.64
CA GLU A 249 -16.09 -6.60 -2.83
C GLU A 249 -15.38 -5.96 -4.04
N SER A 250 -14.82 -4.78 -3.82
CA SER A 250 -13.64 -4.27 -4.54
C SER A 250 -13.80 -3.90 -6.04
N VAL A 251 -14.96 -3.38 -6.45
CA VAL A 251 -15.08 -2.69 -7.75
C VAL A 251 -14.08 -1.52 -7.79
N GLN A 252 -13.19 -1.51 -8.78
CA GLN A 252 -12.30 -0.37 -9.00
C GLN A 252 -13.11 0.78 -9.63
N PRO A 253 -12.97 2.03 -9.15
CA PRO A 253 -13.70 3.15 -9.73
C PRO A 253 -13.25 3.40 -11.18
N ASP A 254 -14.21 3.69 -12.06
CA ASP A 254 -13.95 4.08 -13.44
C ASP A 254 -13.79 5.61 -13.54
N ALA A 255 -12.68 6.07 -14.12
CA ALA A 255 -12.44 7.49 -14.37
C ALA A 255 -13.47 8.13 -15.32
N CYS A 256 -14.16 7.33 -16.14
CA CYS A 256 -15.22 7.82 -17.02
C CYS A 256 -16.56 8.07 -16.30
N ASP A 257 -16.81 7.40 -15.16
CA ASP A 257 -18.07 7.49 -14.40
C ASP A 257 -17.87 7.81 -12.91
N THR A 258 -16.81 8.52 -12.54
CA THR A 258 -16.54 8.89 -11.13
C THR A 258 -16.27 10.37 -10.94
N ASP A 259 -16.54 10.84 -9.72
CA ASP A 259 -16.05 12.08 -9.13
C ASP A 259 -14.76 11.81 -8.33
N PHE A 260 -14.08 12.85 -7.83
CA PHE A 260 -12.76 12.72 -7.21
C PHE A 260 -12.72 13.44 -5.85
N ASP A 261 -12.19 12.77 -4.83
CA ASP A 261 -12.17 13.25 -3.43
C ASP A 261 -11.04 14.26 -3.18
N ALA A 262 -9.99 14.22 -4.01
CA ALA A 262 -8.93 15.22 -4.06
C ALA A 262 -8.23 15.18 -5.43
N VAL A 263 -7.59 16.28 -5.82
CA VAL A 263 -6.70 16.35 -6.98
C VAL A 263 -5.55 17.30 -6.66
N SER A 264 -4.31 16.90 -6.97
CA SER A 264 -3.12 17.75 -6.79
C SER A 264 -2.10 17.53 -7.90
N THR A 265 -1.43 18.61 -8.29
CA THR A 265 -0.13 18.52 -8.97
C THR A 265 0.93 18.13 -7.94
N ILE A 266 1.73 17.10 -8.22
CA ILE A 266 2.81 16.57 -7.37
C ILE A 266 3.99 16.23 -8.27
N ARG A 267 5.18 16.79 -7.99
CA ARG A 267 6.43 16.59 -8.74
C ARG A 267 6.29 16.81 -10.25
N GLY A 268 5.41 17.75 -10.64
CA GLY A 268 5.11 18.10 -12.04
C GLY A 268 4.10 17.19 -12.73
N GLU A 269 3.42 16.30 -12.01
CA GLU A 269 2.42 15.38 -12.56
C GLU A 269 1.08 15.54 -11.83
N LEU A 270 -0.03 15.31 -12.52
CA LEU A 270 -1.36 15.52 -11.96
C LEU A 270 -1.91 14.21 -11.40
N PHE A 271 -2.26 14.18 -10.12
CA PHE A 271 -2.82 13.03 -9.44
C PHE A 271 -4.27 13.31 -9.03
N PHE A 272 -5.19 12.46 -9.50
CA PHE A 272 -6.60 12.43 -9.10
C PHE A 272 -6.82 11.30 -8.09
N PHE A 273 -7.54 11.54 -7.00
CA PHE A 273 -7.78 10.57 -5.93
C PHE A 273 -9.27 10.23 -5.82
N LYS A 274 -9.60 8.95 -5.61
CA LYS A 274 -10.96 8.51 -5.27
C LYS A 274 -10.91 7.29 -4.36
N SER A 275 -11.46 7.43 -3.16
CA SER A 275 -11.30 6.49 -2.05
C SER A 275 -9.82 6.10 -1.90
N ARG A 276 -9.50 4.81 -1.91
CA ARG A 276 -8.13 4.30 -1.79
C ARG A 276 -7.32 4.33 -3.09
N TYR A 277 -7.92 4.76 -4.21
CA TYR A 277 -7.32 4.76 -5.54
C TYR A 277 -6.83 6.15 -5.96
N VAL A 278 -5.87 6.16 -6.88
CA VAL A 278 -5.30 7.33 -7.53
C VAL A 278 -5.08 7.05 -9.02
N TRP A 279 -5.22 8.08 -9.86
CA TRP A 279 -4.78 8.10 -11.26
C TRP A 279 -3.68 9.13 -11.41
N ARG A 280 -2.69 8.85 -12.28
CA ARG A 280 -1.55 9.74 -12.56
C ARG A 280 -1.54 10.13 -14.02
N LEU A 281 -1.51 11.44 -14.28
CA LEU A 281 -1.41 12.01 -15.60
C LEU A 281 -0.07 12.75 -15.75
N ARG A 282 0.67 12.44 -16.81
CA ARG A 282 1.92 13.13 -17.19
C ARG A 282 1.69 13.80 -18.55
N GLY A 283 1.92 15.11 -18.64
CA GLY A 283 1.69 15.87 -19.88
C GLY A 283 0.27 15.72 -20.42
N GLY A 284 -0.74 15.74 -19.55
CA GLY A 284 -2.15 15.56 -19.89
C GLY A 284 -2.57 14.14 -20.29
N LYS A 285 -1.70 13.12 -20.14
CA LYS A 285 -2.01 11.73 -20.51
C LYS A 285 -2.00 10.79 -19.31
N LEU A 286 -3.09 10.05 -19.12
CA LEU A 286 -3.17 8.96 -18.15
C LEU A 286 -2.03 7.95 -18.36
N GLN A 287 -1.35 7.59 -17.28
CA GLN A 287 -0.28 6.61 -17.32
C GLN A 287 -0.84 5.17 -17.24
N ALA A 288 -0.13 4.21 -17.82
CA ALA A 288 -0.52 2.79 -17.76
C ALA A 288 -0.41 2.24 -16.33
N GLY A 289 -1.30 1.30 -15.96
CA GLY A 289 -1.33 0.72 -14.61
C GLY A 289 -1.92 1.67 -13.54
N TYR A 290 -2.95 2.43 -13.93
CA TYR A 290 -3.84 3.23 -13.09
C TYR A 290 -5.30 3.00 -13.57
N PRO A 291 -6.35 3.02 -12.71
CA PRO A 291 -6.32 3.33 -11.28
C PRO A 291 -5.41 2.39 -10.49
N ALA A 292 -4.79 2.93 -9.45
CA ALA A 292 -3.89 2.19 -8.58
C ALA A 292 -4.06 2.69 -7.15
N LEU A 293 -3.68 1.90 -6.17
CA LEU A 293 -3.82 2.32 -4.78
C LEU A 293 -2.85 3.46 -4.44
N ALA A 294 -3.33 4.48 -3.75
CA ALA A 294 -2.51 5.63 -3.34
C ALA A 294 -1.34 5.20 -2.44
N SER A 295 -1.52 4.12 -1.66
CA SER A 295 -0.48 3.46 -0.86
C SER A 295 0.68 2.86 -1.67
N ARG A 296 0.57 2.76 -3.01
CA ARG A 296 1.68 2.41 -3.91
C ARG A 296 2.67 3.56 -4.10
N HIS A 297 2.25 4.79 -3.79
CA HIS A 297 3.03 6.02 -3.97
C HIS A 297 3.38 6.71 -2.65
N TRP A 298 2.56 6.52 -1.61
CA TRP A 298 2.75 7.15 -0.30
C TRP A 298 2.57 6.14 0.83
N GLN A 299 3.66 5.75 1.48
CA GLN A 299 3.65 4.69 2.49
C GLN A 299 2.85 5.13 3.72
N GLY A 300 1.68 4.51 3.93
CA GLY A 300 0.82 4.79 5.09
C GLY A 300 0.01 6.08 4.98
N ILE A 301 -0.28 6.51 3.75
CA ILE A 301 -1.35 7.45 3.44
C ILE A 301 -2.70 6.85 3.91
N PRO A 302 -3.66 7.67 4.39
CA PRO A 302 -5.01 7.20 4.70
C PRO A 302 -5.72 6.54 3.51
N SER A 303 -6.80 5.82 3.82
CA SER A 303 -7.63 5.06 2.84
C SER A 303 -8.51 5.94 1.94
N SER A 304 -8.59 7.23 2.22
CA SER A 304 -9.11 8.29 1.36
C SER A 304 -8.37 9.59 1.71
N VAL A 305 -8.43 10.59 0.83
CA VAL A 305 -7.92 11.94 1.10
C VAL A 305 -8.93 12.97 0.64
N ASP A 306 -9.21 13.95 1.48
CA ASP A 306 -10.20 15.02 1.26
C ASP A 306 -9.53 16.28 0.66
N ALA A 307 -8.21 16.38 0.79
CA ALA A 307 -7.38 17.36 0.10
C ALA A 307 -5.92 16.87 0.02
N ALA A 308 -5.19 17.36 -0.98
CA ALA A 308 -3.76 17.12 -1.15
C ALA A 308 -3.07 18.36 -1.75
N PHE A 309 -1.81 18.63 -1.39
CA PHE A 309 -0.98 19.63 -2.07
C PHE A 309 0.53 19.35 -1.94
N GLU A 310 1.36 19.91 -2.82
CA GLU A 310 2.83 19.90 -2.72
C GLU A 310 3.36 21.29 -2.35
N ASP A 311 4.09 21.41 -1.25
CA ASP A 311 4.61 22.69 -0.74
C ASP A 311 5.89 23.17 -1.49
N PRO A 312 6.35 24.42 -1.31
CA PRO A 312 7.50 24.96 -2.04
C PRO A 312 8.86 24.27 -1.75
N LEU A 313 8.92 23.38 -0.75
CA LEU A 313 10.10 22.57 -0.44
C LEU A 313 9.99 21.15 -1.03
N GLY A 314 8.87 20.82 -1.68
CA GLY A 314 8.58 19.50 -2.24
C GLY A 314 7.99 18.49 -1.25
N ASN A 315 7.53 18.94 -0.07
CA ASN A 315 6.78 18.05 0.82
C ASN A 315 5.33 17.94 0.34
N ILE A 316 4.79 16.74 0.36
CA ILE A 316 3.42 16.44 -0.07
C ILE A 316 2.55 16.33 1.18
N TRP A 317 1.54 17.19 1.27
CA TRP A 317 0.59 17.27 2.37
C TRP A 317 -0.70 16.56 1.98
N PHE A 318 -1.23 15.72 2.86
CA PHE A 318 -2.51 15.02 2.70
C PHE A 318 -3.41 15.30 3.89
N PHE A 319 -4.72 15.40 3.64
CA PHE A 319 -5.76 15.65 4.65
C PHE A 319 -6.83 14.55 4.58
N GLN A 320 -7.32 14.11 5.74
CA GLN A 320 -8.46 13.22 5.87
C GLN A 320 -9.15 13.50 7.23
N GLY A 321 -10.41 13.88 7.19
CA GLY A 321 -11.18 14.26 8.37
C GLY A 321 -10.46 15.33 9.21
N PRO A 322 -10.27 15.10 10.53
CA PRO A 322 -9.61 16.05 11.41
C PRO A 322 -8.07 15.97 11.37
N GLN A 323 -7.48 15.13 10.50
CA GLN A 323 -6.04 14.84 10.48
C GLN A 323 -5.36 15.25 9.18
N TYR A 324 -4.06 15.51 9.27
CA TYR A 324 -3.16 15.69 8.14
C TYR A 324 -1.84 14.92 8.31
N TRP A 325 -1.17 14.69 7.18
CA TRP A 325 0.12 14.01 7.07
C TRP A 325 1.05 14.81 6.15
N ILE A 326 2.37 14.68 6.36
CA ILE A 326 3.40 15.29 5.50
C ILE A 326 4.35 14.19 5.00
N TYR A 327 4.66 14.21 3.71
CA TYR A 327 5.51 13.24 3.01
C TYR A 327 6.68 13.92 2.30
N ASP A 328 7.86 13.29 2.30
CA ASP A 328 8.89 13.53 1.29
C ASP A 328 8.89 12.34 0.33
N GLY A 329 8.40 12.58 -0.88
CA GLY A 329 8.20 11.54 -1.88
C GLY A 329 7.29 10.45 -1.35
N GLU A 330 7.82 9.23 -1.26
CA GLU A 330 7.07 8.05 -0.81
C GLU A 330 7.03 7.90 0.72
N ARG A 331 7.92 8.61 1.44
CA ARG A 331 8.13 8.46 2.90
C ARG A 331 7.33 9.48 3.69
N ARG A 332 6.58 9.03 4.70
CA ARG A 332 5.99 9.92 5.70
C ARG A 332 7.08 10.58 6.56
N VAL A 333 7.07 11.90 6.63
CA VAL A 333 7.94 12.71 7.50
C VAL A 333 7.19 13.33 8.68
N SER A 334 5.86 13.46 8.61
CA SER A 334 5.04 13.88 9.75
C SER A 334 3.59 13.40 9.67
N GLY A 335 2.88 13.46 10.80
CA GLY A 335 1.49 13.04 10.97
C GLY A 335 1.28 11.54 11.25
N PRO A 336 0.04 11.11 11.60
CA PRO A 336 -1.18 11.92 11.67
C PRO A 336 -1.11 13.02 12.74
N ALA A 337 -1.40 14.26 12.35
CA ALA A 337 -1.46 15.42 13.24
C ALA A 337 -2.82 16.13 13.07
N PRO A 338 -3.40 16.74 14.12
CA PRO A 338 -4.72 17.35 14.05
C PRO A 338 -4.67 18.69 13.30
N ILE A 339 -5.62 18.93 12.38
CA ILE A 339 -5.67 20.18 11.59
C ILE A 339 -5.85 21.45 12.46
N MET A 340 -6.27 21.29 13.71
CA MET A 340 -6.35 22.38 14.70
C MET A 340 -4.98 23.01 15.01
N GLU A 341 -3.88 22.26 14.91
CA GLU A 341 -2.51 22.80 15.05
C GLU A 341 -2.17 23.81 13.95
N LEU A 342 -2.80 23.67 12.77
CA LEU A 342 -2.71 24.60 11.64
C LEU A 342 -3.60 25.85 11.83
N GLY A 343 -4.33 25.96 12.95
CA GLY A 343 -5.28 27.03 13.22
C GLY A 343 -6.63 26.88 12.50
N LEU A 344 -6.91 25.72 11.89
CA LEU A 344 -8.21 25.43 11.25
C LEU A 344 -9.26 25.04 12.30
N SER A 345 -10.37 25.79 12.31
CA SER A 345 -11.52 25.56 13.21
C SER A 345 -12.52 24.51 12.69
N THR A 346 -12.35 24.00 11.46
CA THR A 346 -13.33 23.12 10.81
C THR A 346 -12.70 21.95 10.04
N SER A 347 -13.22 20.75 10.26
CA SER A 347 -12.83 19.48 9.61
C SER A 347 -13.99 18.93 8.75
N PRO A 348 -13.74 18.27 7.59
CA PRO A 348 -12.47 18.15 6.89
C PRO A 348 -12.09 19.44 6.13
N VAL A 349 -10.91 19.46 5.51
CA VAL A 349 -10.56 20.39 4.42
C VAL A 349 -11.03 19.76 3.11
N GLN A 350 -11.86 20.45 2.32
CA GLN A 350 -12.45 19.89 1.08
C GLN A 350 -11.63 20.17 -0.19
N ALA A 351 -10.71 21.12 -0.13
CA ALA A 351 -9.71 21.33 -1.17
C ALA A 351 -8.52 22.10 -0.61
N ALA A 352 -7.34 21.86 -1.18
CA ALA A 352 -6.13 22.63 -0.94
C ALA A 352 -5.55 23.09 -2.29
N LEU A 353 -5.32 24.40 -2.45
CA LEU A 353 -4.76 24.97 -3.67
C LEU A 353 -3.41 25.63 -3.36
N MET A 354 -2.37 25.15 -4.04
CA MET A 354 -1.12 25.87 -4.23
C MET A 354 -1.27 26.83 -5.41
N TRP A 355 -0.99 28.12 -5.19
CA TRP A 355 -1.21 29.15 -6.21
C TRP A 355 -0.12 30.22 -6.23
N GLY A 356 0.07 30.80 -7.42
CA GLY A 356 1.01 31.88 -7.71
C GLY A 356 1.97 31.51 -8.84
N THR A 357 2.65 32.50 -9.40
CA THR A 357 3.80 32.30 -10.30
C THR A 357 4.98 31.65 -9.57
N GLU A 358 5.14 31.98 -8.29
CA GLU A 358 6.16 31.42 -7.38
C GLU A 358 5.62 30.24 -6.54
N LYS A 359 4.38 29.79 -6.79
CA LYS A 359 3.65 28.77 -6.00
C LYS A 359 3.72 28.98 -4.48
N ASN A 360 3.73 30.22 -4.00
CA ASN A 360 3.98 30.56 -2.60
C ASN A 360 2.73 30.90 -1.77
N LYS A 361 1.52 30.81 -2.36
CA LYS A 361 0.26 31.09 -1.66
C LYS A 361 -0.55 29.80 -1.56
N ILE A 362 -0.79 29.36 -0.32
CA ILE A 362 -1.50 28.13 -0.03
C ILE A 362 -2.91 28.49 0.46
N TYR A 363 -3.93 27.84 -0.07
CA TYR A 363 -5.32 28.10 0.28
C TYR A 363 -6.05 26.81 0.63
N PHE A 364 -6.74 26.79 1.77
CA PHE A 364 -7.60 25.67 2.19
C PHE A 364 -9.07 26.09 2.08
N PHE A 365 -9.93 25.21 1.60
CA PHE A 365 -11.35 25.50 1.35
C PHE A 365 -12.26 24.55 2.12
N LYS A 366 -13.40 25.08 2.57
CA LYS A 366 -14.51 24.31 3.13
C LYS A 366 -15.81 25.11 3.08
N GLY A 367 -16.92 24.54 2.61
CA GLY A 367 -18.29 25.04 2.82
C GLY A 367 -18.48 26.54 2.61
N GLY A 368 -18.30 27.05 1.39
CA GLY A 368 -18.43 28.49 1.08
C GLY A 368 -17.28 29.38 1.55
N ASN A 369 -16.27 28.81 2.21
CA ASN A 369 -15.23 29.54 2.94
C ASN A 369 -13.82 29.07 2.57
N TYR A 370 -12.82 29.94 2.76
CA TYR A 370 -11.42 29.63 2.55
C TYR A 370 -10.48 30.35 3.53
N TRP A 371 -9.33 29.73 3.79
CA TRP A 371 -8.24 30.24 4.61
C TRP A 371 -6.97 30.36 3.76
N ARG A 372 -6.09 31.32 4.08
CA ARG A 372 -4.74 31.38 3.52
C ARG A 372 -3.76 30.77 4.53
N PHE A 373 -2.98 29.80 4.08
CA PHE A 373 -2.05 29.03 4.90
C PHE A 373 -0.60 29.43 4.63
N ASN A 374 0.19 29.47 5.69
CA ASN A 374 1.57 29.92 5.71
C ASN A 374 2.48 28.72 6.06
N PRO A 375 3.21 28.13 5.08
CA PRO A 375 3.96 26.90 5.30
C PRO A 375 5.13 27.09 6.28
N SER A 376 5.71 28.29 6.32
CA SER A 376 6.83 28.62 7.22
C SER A 376 6.40 28.72 8.69
N ALA A 377 5.20 29.24 8.94
CA ALA A 377 4.59 29.26 10.28
C ALA A 377 3.82 27.97 10.62
N ARG A 378 3.53 27.13 9.60
CA ARG A 378 2.62 25.97 9.65
C ARG A 378 1.23 26.31 10.20
N GLN A 379 0.73 27.51 9.95
CA GLN A 379 -0.58 27.98 10.42
C GLN A 379 -1.31 28.81 9.36
N VAL A 380 -2.64 28.94 9.49
CA VAL A 380 -3.42 29.91 8.72
C VAL A 380 -3.14 31.34 9.20
N ASP A 381 -3.02 32.29 8.28
CA ASP A 381 -2.71 33.70 8.62
C ASP A 381 -3.87 34.39 9.38
N ASN A 382 -5.07 33.80 9.36
CA ASN A 382 -6.22 34.20 10.16
C ASN A 382 -7.11 32.97 10.42
N VAL A 383 -7.57 32.78 11.66
CA VAL A 383 -8.48 31.69 12.05
C VAL A 383 -9.88 31.91 11.45
N TYR A 384 -10.28 33.17 11.24
CA TYR A 384 -11.53 33.52 10.56
C TYR A 384 -11.36 33.40 9.03
N PRO A 385 -12.21 32.61 8.34
CA PRO A 385 -12.13 32.47 6.89
C PRO A 385 -12.56 33.73 6.13
N ARG A 386 -12.23 33.74 4.84
CA ARG A 386 -12.88 34.56 3.82
C ARG A 386 -13.94 33.76 3.06
N THR A 387 -14.90 34.45 2.46
CA THR A 387 -15.88 33.79 1.58
C THR A 387 -15.25 33.41 0.24
N VAL A 388 -15.64 32.25 -0.30
CA VAL A 388 -15.23 31.81 -1.64
C VAL A 388 -15.79 32.70 -2.77
N ALA A 389 -16.71 33.63 -2.47
CA ALA A 389 -17.20 34.62 -3.43
C ALA A 389 -16.11 35.57 -3.97
N ASP A 390 -14.97 35.71 -3.28
CA ASP A 390 -13.76 36.38 -3.81
C ASP A 390 -13.27 35.70 -5.13
N TRP A 391 -13.58 34.42 -5.34
CA TRP A 391 -13.17 33.58 -6.48
C TRP A 391 -14.28 33.51 -7.54
N ARG A 392 -14.56 34.65 -8.18
CA ARG A 392 -15.73 34.87 -9.04
C ARG A 392 -15.98 33.76 -10.09
N GLY A 393 -17.11 33.06 -9.95
CA GLY A 393 -17.61 32.07 -10.90
C GLY A 393 -17.31 30.60 -10.57
N ILE A 394 -16.57 30.30 -9.50
CA ILE A 394 -16.45 28.91 -9.00
C ILE A 394 -17.66 28.56 -8.11
N PRO A 395 -18.06 27.28 -7.96
CA PRO A 395 -19.17 26.90 -7.09
C PRO A 395 -18.83 27.13 -5.61
N GLN A 396 -19.85 27.29 -4.76
CA GLN A 396 -19.66 27.60 -3.32
C GLN A 396 -18.95 26.49 -2.53
N GLU A 397 -19.02 25.24 -3.01
CA GLU A 397 -18.25 24.13 -2.46
C GLU A 397 -17.61 23.40 -3.63
N ILE A 398 -16.40 22.90 -3.38
CA ILE A 398 -15.50 22.28 -4.33
C ILE A 398 -14.90 21.05 -3.65
N ASP A 399 -14.61 20.02 -4.45
CA ASP A 399 -14.12 18.72 -3.97
C ASP A 399 -12.61 18.56 -4.26
N ALA A 400 -12.04 19.43 -5.11
CA ALA A 400 -10.61 19.57 -5.29
C ALA A 400 -10.23 20.91 -5.93
N ALA A 401 -8.96 21.29 -5.81
CA ALA A 401 -8.38 22.41 -6.56
C ALA A 401 -6.90 22.17 -6.86
N PHE A 402 -6.42 22.55 -8.05
CA PHE A 402 -4.99 22.49 -8.40
C PHE A 402 -4.58 23.61 -9.37
N GLN A 403 -3.28 23.79 -9.61
CA GLN A 403 -2.74 24.75 -10.57
C GLN A 403 -2.00 24.03 -11.71
N ASP A 404 -2.24 24.45 -12.97
CA ASP A 404 -1.54 23.94 -14.15
C ASP A 404 -0.17 24.60 -14.36
N GLU A 405 0.61 24.05 -15.30
CA GLU A 405 1.94 24.57 -15.69
C GLU A 405 1.86 25.98 -16.32
N SER A 406 0.69 26.37 -16.85
CA SER A 406 0.42 27.71 -17.38
C SER A 406 -0.04 28.70 -16.30
N GLY A 407 -0.08 28.27 -15.03
CA GLY A 407 -0.40 29.10 -13.88
C GLY A 407 -1.89 29.26 -13.56
N PHE A 408 -2.80 28.67 -14.36
CA PHE A 408 -4.25 28.73 -14.11
C PHE A 408 -4.66 27.81 -12.97
N ALA A 409 -5.63 28.24 -12.18
CA ALA A 409 -6.25 27.39 -11.17
C ALA A 409 -7.44 26.61 -11.75
N TYR A 410 -7.64 25.39 -11.24
CA TYR A 410 -8.71 24.48 -11.62
C TYR A 410 -9.47 24.14 -10.35
N PHE A 411 -10.79 24.20 -10.41
CA PHE A 411 -11.70 23.88 -9.31
C PHE A 411 -12.65 22.78 -9.74
N LEU A 412 -12.84 21.76 -8.92
CA LEU A 412 -13.65 20.60 -9.26
C LEU A 412 -14.88 20.53 -8.36
N ARG A 413 -15.99 20.03 -8.91
CA ARG A 413 -17.17 19.62 -8.14
C ARG A 413 -17.89 18.47 -8.85
N GLY A 414 -18.00 17.32 -8.19
CA GLY A 414 -18.49 16.07 -8.78
C GLY A 414 -17.72 15.71 -10.06
N ARG A 415 -18.45 15.41 -11.13
CA ARG A 415 -17.88 15.06 -12.45
C ARG A 415 -17.46 16.27 -13.31
N HIS A 416 -17.47 17.48 -12.75
CA HIS A 416 -17.25 18.75 -13.47
C HIS A 416 -16.07 19.57 -12.92
N TYR A 417 -15.48 20.40 -13.78
CA TYR A 417 -14.43 21.34 -13.38
C TYR A 417 -14.59 22.73 -14.03
N TRP A 418 -14.02 23.75 -13.38
CA TRP A 418 -14.00 25.16 -13.75
C TRP A 418 -12.53 25.62 -13.85
N LYS A 419 -12.11 26.19 -15.00
CA LYS A 419 -10.78 26.80 -15.16
C LYS A 419 -10.83 28.30 -14.83
N PHE A 420 -9.95 28.75 -13.95
CA PHE A 420 -9.93 30.09 -13.38
C PHE A 420 -8.72 30.90 -13.85
N ASP A 421 -8.98 32.09 -14.39
CA ASP A 421 -7.99 33.02 -14.88
C ASP A 421 -7.33 33.79 -13.70
N PRO A 422 -6.01 33.66 -13.48
CA PRO A 422 -5.33 34.28 -12.36
C PRO A 422 -5.09 35.79 -12.52
N VAL A 423 -5.26 36.33 -13.74
CA VAL A 423 -5.09 37.76 -14.04
C VAL A 423 -6.45 38.46 -13.98
N GLN A 424 -7.49 37.88 -14.57
CA GLN A 424 -8.85 38.44 -14.54
C GLN A 424 -9.59 38.15 -13.23
N VAL A 425 -9.11 37.21 -12.41
CA VAL A 425 -9.74 36.78 -11.15
C VAL A 425 -11.22 36.43 -11.39
N LYS A 426 -11.45 35.57 -12.38
CA LYS A 426 -12.75 34.95 -12.71
C LYS A 426 -12.56 33.59 -13.36
N VAL A 427 -13.59 32.76 -13.35
CA VAL A 427 -13.70 31.60 -14.24
C VAL A 427 -13.74 32.05 -15.72
N LEU A 428 -13.11 31.27 -16.59
CA LEU A 428 -13.13 31.45 -18.04
C LEU A 428 -14.52 31.11 -18.62
N GLU A 429 -14.85 31.70 -19.77
CA GLU A 429 -16.07 31.37 -20.49
C GLU A 429 -16.00 29.94 -21.09
N GLY A 430 -17.14 29.27 -21.20
CA GLY A 430 -17.23 27.87 -21.63
C GLY A 430 -16.98 26.82 -20.52
N TYR A 431 -17.13 27.20 -19.24
CA TYR A 431 -17.06 26.32 -18.07
C TYR A 431 -18.38 26.33 -17.28
N PRO A 432 -18.74 25.24 -16.56
CA PRO A 432 -17.96 24.01 -16.34
C PRO A 432 -17.79 23.10 -17.56
N ARG A 433 -16.79 22.22 -17.49
CA ARG A 433 -16.57 21.11 -18.44
C ARG A 433 -16.46 19.77 -17.70
N GLN A 434 -16.58 18.64 -18.39
CA GLN A 434 -16.53 17.31 -17.79
C GLN A 434 -15.11 16.78 -17.63
N ILE A 435 -14.81 16.23 -16.45
CA ILE A 435 -13.46 15.72 -16.12
C ILE A 435 -13.11 14.49 -16.98
N SER A 436 -14.06 13.56 -17.14
CA SER A 436 -13.89 12.32 -17.90
C SER A 436 -13.51 12.57 -19.36
N GLN A 437 -14.15 13.54 -20.01
CA GLN A 437 -13.85 13.91 -21.40
C GLN A 437 -12.46 14.55 -21.53
N ASP A 438 -12.14 15.52 -20.67
CA ASP A 438 -10.98 16.40 -20.88
C ASP A 438 -9.66 15.90 -20.26
N PHE A 439 -9.71 15.11 -19.19
CA PHE A 439 -8.53 14.55 -18.54
C PHE A 439 -8.31 13.06 -18.85
N PHE A 440 -9.39 12.32 -19.12
CA PHE A 440 -9.35 10.87 -19.32
C PHE A 440 -9.68 10.44 -20.76
N SER A 441 -10.00 11.39 -21.66
CA SER A 441 -10.36 11.14 -23.07
C SER A 441 -11.56 10.19 -23.25
N CYS A 442 -12.45 10.11 -22.26
CA CYS A 442 -13.64 9.26 -22.33
C CYS A 442 -14.58 9.75 -23.43
N THR A 443 -15.03 8.84 -24.30
CA THR A 443 -16.10 9.12 -25.26
C THR A 443 -17.40 9.45 -24.51
N PRO A 444 -18.16 10.49 -24.91
CA PRO A 444 -19.47 10.74 -24.32
C PRO A 444 -20.37 9.52 -24.59
N SER A 445 -21.06 9.03 -23.56
CA SER A 445 -22.01 7.93 -23.68
C SER A 445 -23.13 8.32 -24.65
N SER A 446 -23.19 7.61 -25.77
CA SER A 446 -24.27 7.75 -26.74
C SER A 446 -25.57 7.27 -26.10
N ASN A 447 -26.46 8.20 -25.76
CA ASN A 447 -27.80 7.90 -25.25
C ASN A 447 -28.63 7.18 -26.33
N SER A 448 -28.51 5.85 -26.39
CA SER A 448 -29.32 4.96 -27.21
C SER A 448 -30.69 4.72 -26.57
N PHE A 449 -31.42 5.80 -26.28
CA PHE A 449 -32.84 5.78 -25.97
C PHE A 449 -33.61 6.29 -27.18
N ARG A 450 -34.17 5.37 -27.97
CA ARG A 450 -35.15 5.63 -29.01
C ARG A 450 -36.00 4.40 -29.31
#